data_AF-A0A541AXN7-F1
#
_entry.id   AF-A0A541AXN7-F1
#
_cell.length_a   1.000
_cell.length_b   1.000
_cell.length_c   1.000
_cell.angle_alpha   90.00
_cell.angle_beta   90.00
_cell.angle_gamma   90.00
#
_symmetry.space_group_name_H-M   'P 1'
#
loop_
_entity.id
_entity.type
_entity.pdbx_description
1 polymer ?
#
loop_
_entity_poly.entity_id
_entity_poly.type
_entity_poly.pdbx_seq_one_letter_code
_entity_poly.pdbx_strand_id
1 'polypeptide(L)'
;MIYTNKNDSILDSDLNSRITLLLESPSNYEVHPNGKIFIKSLGKYLKGRGEVQDKNDLLVNTFTSIKTCASNLNIPERTLSAKLNTGATILIEGKPHYVKRVATLPDS
;
A
#
# COMPACT_ATOMS: atom_id res chain seq x y z
N MET A 1 -31.62 -41.70 -11.91
CA MET A 1 -31.02 -40.41 -11.53
C MET A 1 -29.76 -40.25 -12.38
N ILE A 2 -29.84 -39.46 -13.45
CA ILE A 2 -28.69 -39.21 -14.34
C ILE A 2 -27.97 -37.99 -13.77
N TYR A 3 -26.74 -38.19 -13.30
CA TYR A 3 -25.86 -37.09 -12.90
C TYR A 3 -25.27 -36.49 -14.18
N THR A 4 -25.84 -35.39 -14.66
CA THR A 4 -25.22 -34.58 -15.72
C THR A 4 -24.02 -33.85 -15.13
N ASN A 5 -22.83 -34.27 -15.55
CA ASN A 5 -21.57 -33.61 -15.30
C ASN A 5 -21.60 -32.24 -16.01
N LYS A 6 -21.73 -31.15 -15.24
CA LYS A 6 -21.59 -29.77 -15.73
C LYS A 6 -20.11 -29.49 -16.01
N ASN A 7 -19.57 -30.10 -17.06
CA ASN A 7 -18.46 -29.50 -17.78
C ASN A 7 -19.05 -28.48 -18.76
N ASP A 8 -19.55 -27.36 -18.21
CA ASP A 8 -19.83 -26.19 -19.02
C ASP A 8 -18.47 -25.65 -19.47
N SER A 9 -18.09 -25.98 -20.71
CA SER A 9 -17.03 -25.30 -21.43
C SER A 9 -17.34 -23.81 -21.39
N ILE A 10 -16.56 -23.04 -20.62
CA ILE A 10 -16.62 -21.58 -20.64
C ILE A 10 -16.40 -21.18 -22.10
N LEU A 11 -17.47 -20.76 -22.79
CA LEU A 11 -17.38 -20.23 -24.15
C LEU A 11 -16.52 -18.97 -24.12
N ASP A 12 -15.65 -18.77 -25.11
CA ASP A 12 -14.75 -17.60 -25.18
C ASP A 12 -15.48 -16.25 -25.08
N SER A 13 -16.77 -16.21 -25.46
CA SER A 13 -17.64 -15.03 -25.27
C SER A 13 -17.92 -14.70 -23.80
N ASP A 14 -18.01 -15.71 -22.92
CA ASP A 14 -18.17 -15.52 -21.47
C ASP A 14 -16.88 -15.00 -20.83
N LEU A 15 -15.72 -15.48 -21.32
CA LEU A 15 -14.43 -15.00 -20.85
C LEU A 15 -14.22 -13.51 -21.21
N ASN A 16 -14.48 -13.13 -22.47
CA ASN A 16 -14.36 -11.74 -22.90
C ASN A 16 -15.30 -10.81 -22.13
N SER A 17 -16.54 -11.24 -21.88
CA SER A 17 -17.50 -10.46 -21.09
C SER A 17 -17.03 -10.26 -19.64
N ARG A 18 -16.43 -11.28 -19.03
CA ARG A 18 -15.86 -11.20 -17.68
C ARG A 18 -14.61 -10.34 -17.62
N ILE A 19 -13.76 -10.39 -18.64
CA ILE A 19 -12.58 -9.52 -18.76
C ILE A 19 -13.03 -8.06 -18.85
N THR A 20 -13.98 -7.75 -19.74
CA THR A 20 -14.54 -6.39 -19.89
C THR A 20 -15.13 -5.91 -18.57
N LEU A 21 -15.94 -6.72 -17.89
CA LEU A 21 -16.49 -6.38 -16.59
C LEU A 21 -15.39 -6.07 -15.55
N LEU A 22 -14.31 -6.86 -15.51
CA LEU A 22 -13.20 -6.63 -14.56
C LEU A 22 -12.42 -5.35 -14.88
N LEU A 23 -12.24 -5.02 -16.16
CA LEU A 23 -11.56 -3.80 -16.60
C LEU A 23 -12.40 -2.54 -16.35
N GLU A 24 -13.72 -2.65 -16.49
CA GLU A 24 -14.66 -1.55 -16.25
C GLU A 24 -15.03 -1.39 -14.77
N SER A 25 -14.79 -2.43 -13.96
CA SER A 25 -15.10 -2.41 -12.53
C SER A 25 -14.21 -1.41 -11.80
N PRO A 26 -14.77 -0.65 -10.84
CA PRO A 26 -13.96 0.25 -10.03
C PRO A 26 -12.93 -0.54 -9.21
N SER A 27 -11.72 0.00 -9.13
CA SER A 27 -10.64 -0.59 -8.33
C SER A 27 -11.10 -0.84 -6.89
N ASN A 28 -10.72 -2.00 -6.34
CA ASN A 28 -11.01 -2.37 -4.95
C ASN A 28 -10.11 -1.67 -3.92
N TYR A 29 -9.23 -0.76 -4.34
CA TYR A 29 -8.39 0.02 -3.43
C TYR A 29 -8.51 1.52 -3.67
N GLU A 30 -8.21 2.30 -2.63
CA GLU A 30 -8.16 3.76 -2.66
C GLU A 30 -6.83 4.24 -2.09
N VAL A 31 -6.13 5.08 -2.86
CA VAL A 31 -4.86 5.69 -2.44
C VAL A 31 -5.16 7.06 -1.87
N HIS A 32 -4.86 7.25 -0.59
CA HIS A 32 -5.03 8.54 0.09
C HIS A 32 -3.82 9.44 -0.12
N PRO A 33 -3.97 10.78 -0.01
CA PRO A 33 -2.87 11.74 -0.19
C PRO A 33 -1.64 11.52 0.72
N ASN A 34 -1.82 10.83 1.84
CA ASN A 34 -0.75 10.48 2.79
C ASN A 34 -0.07 9.12 2.48
N GLY A 35 -0.28 8.57 1.29
CA GLY A 35 0.29 7.30 0.83
C GLY A 35 -0.33 6.06 1.47
N LYS A 36 -1.43 6.18 2.21
CA LYS A 36 -2.17 5.02 2.73
C LYS A 36 -3.01 4.41 1.62
N ILE A 37 -3.00 3.08 1.52
CA ILE A 37 -3.90 2.35 0.65
C ILE A 37 -4.99 1.70 1.49
N PHE A 38 -6.24 2.01 1.19
CA PHE A 38 -7.42 1.39 1.80
C PHE A 38 -7.97 0.31 0.87
N ILE A 39 -8.19 -0.90 1.37
CA ILE A 39 -8.83 -1.99 0.61
C ILE A 39 -10.32 -1.99 0.96
N LYS A 40 -11.16 -1.65 -0.02
CA LYS A 40 -12.61 -1.49 0.16
C LYS A 40 -13.28 -2.78 0.63
N SER A 41 -13.01 -3.90 -0.05
CA SER A 41 -13.61 -5.20 0.29
C SER A 41 -13.28 -5.69 1.70
N LEU A 42 -12.11 -5.32 2.25
CA LEU A 42 -11.66 -5.75 3.57
C LEU A 42 -11.98 -4.73 4.68
N GLY A 43 -12.38 -3.50 4.32
CA GLY A 43 -12.58 -2.41 5.25
C GLY A 43 -11.31 -2.05 6.03
N LYS A 44 -10.12 -2.28 5.46
CA LYS A 44 -8.83 -2.17 6.18
C LYS A 44 -7.78 -1.46 5.34
N TYR A 45 -6.85 -0.78 6.03
CA TYR A 45 -5.65 -0.21 5.43
C TYR A 45 -4.56 -1.27 5.26
N LEU A 46 -3.86 -1.22 4.13
CA LEU A 46 -2.63 -1.99 3.93
C LEU A 46 -1.55 -1.55 4.92
N LYS A 47 -0.77 -2.52 5.38
CA LYS A 47 0.42 -2.24 6.18
C LYS A 47 1.48 -1.61 5.26
N GLY A 48 1.77 -0.34 5.48
CA GLY A 48 2.79 0.39 4.72
C GLY A 48 4.21 0.16 5.24
N ARG A 49 5.19 0.40 4.36
CA ARG A 49 6.61 0.51 4.67
C ARG A 49 6.96 1.97 4.97
N GLY A 50 8.06 2.17 5.70
CA GLY A 50 8.58 3.50 6.00
C GLY A 50 9.83 3.74 5.17
N GLU A 51 9.89 4.87 4.48
CA GLU A 51 11.10 5.35 3.80
C GLU A 51 11.57 6.63 4.45
N VAL A 52 12.90 6.76 4.57
CA VAL A 52 13.57 7.96 5.03
C VAL A 52 14.32 8.56 3.85
N GLN A 53 14.07 9.83 3.58
CA GLN A 53 14.71 10.59 2.51
C GLN A 53 15.43 11.81 3.10
N ASP A 54 16.52 12.22 2.46
CA ASP A 54 17.23 13.44 2.82
C ASP A 54 16.53 14.69 2.25
N LYS A 55 17.13 15.86 2.44
CA LYS A 55 16.61 17.15 1.93
C LYS A 55 16.59 17.27 0.40
N ASN A 56 17.27 16.38 -0.32
CA ASN A 56 17.34 16.33 -1.77
C ASN A 56 16.44 15.22 -2.34
N ASP A 57 15.51 14.70 -1.53
CA ASP A 57 14.65 13.53 -1.84
C ASP A 57 15.45 12.24 -2.13
N LEU A 58 16.73 12.16 -1.73
CA LEU A 58 17.52 10.94 -1.88
C LEU A 58 17.09 9.93 -0.82
N LEU A 59 16.83 8.69 -1.25
CA LEU A 59 16.50 7.59 -0.35
C LEU A 59 17.71 7.26 0.53
N VAL A 60 17.56 7.49 1.83
CA VAL A 60 18.58 7.18 2.84
C VAL A 60 18.39 5.76 3.36
N ASN A 61 17.13 5.37 3.62
CA ASN A 61 16.83 4.06 4.15
C ASN A 61 15.39 3.62 3.88
N THR A 62 15.18 2.31 3.79
CA THR A 62 13.86 1.68 3.62
C THR A 62 13.64 0.65 4.72
N PHE A 63 12.47 0.69 5.35
CA PHE A 63 12.11 -0.19 6.44
C PHE A 63 10.90 -1.05 6.06
N THR A 64 10.95 -2.33 6.44
CA THR A 64 9.89 -3.31 6.17
C THR A 64 8.56 -2.99 6.86
N SER A 65 8.57 -2.15 7.89
CA SER A 65 7.37 -1.65 8.55
C SER A 65 7.59 -0.29 9.21
N ILE A 66 6.50 0.45 9.44
CA ILE A 66 6.53 1.71 10.22
C ILE A 66 7.06 1.49 11.63
N LYS A 67 6.71 0.36 12.27
CA LYS A 67 7.19 0.03 13.61
C LYS A 67 8.72 -0.15 13.62
N THR A 68 9.26 -0.88 12.64
CA THR A 68 10.71 -1.07 12.48
C THR A 68 11.40 0.26 12.22
N CYS A 69 10.82 1.13 11.40
CA CYS A 69 11.31 2.49 11.17
C CYS A 69 11.37 3.30 12.47
N ALA A 70 10.27 3.30 13.24
CA ALA A 70 10.19 4.00 14.53
C ALA A 70 11.27 3.53 15.51
N SER A 71 11.46 2.22 15.64
CA SER A 71 12.49 1.64 16.51
C SER A 71 13.90 2.01 16.06
N ASN A 72 14.21 1.98 14.76
CA ASN A 72 15.55 2.34 14.25
C ASN A 72 15.86 3.83 14.45
N LEU A 73 14.86 4.69 14.32
CA LEU A 73 15.00 6.12 14.51
C LEU A 73 14.95 6.53 16.00
N ASN A 74 14.67 5.58 16.90
CA ASN A 74 14.44 5.82 18.33
C ASN A 74 13.34 6.87 18.59
N ILE A 75 12.29 6.86 17.76
CA ILE A 75 11.14 7.77 17.84
C ILE A 75 9.89 6.95 18.19
N PRO A 76 8.97 7.45 19.05
CA PRO A 76 7.72 6.76 19.30
C PRO A 76 6.91 6.55 18.01
N GLU A 77 6.34 5.36 17.82
CA GLU A 77 5.56 5.01 16.63
C GLU A 77 4.40 5.98 16.36
N ARG A 78 3.78 6.52 17.42
CA ARG A 78 2.74 7.55 17.33
C ARG A 78 3.28 8.86 16.73
N THR A 79 4.46 9.28 17.13
CA THR A 79 5.12 10.49 16.62
C THR A 79 5.52 10.31 15.16
N LEU A 80 6.12 9.15 14.83
CA LEU A 80 6.45 8.82 13.45
C LEU A 80 5.18 8.79 12.57
N SER A 81 4.11 8.15 13.06
CA SER A 81 2.82 8.08 12.36
C SER A 81 2.19 9.44 12.10
N ALA A 82 2.30 10.37 13.05
CA ALA A 82 1.84 11.74 12.89
C ALA A 82 2.65 12.46 11.80
N LYS A 83 3.99 12.36 11.84
CA LYS A 83 4.86 12.97 10.83
C LYS A 83 4.65 12.39 9.42
N LEU A 84 4.42 11.09 9.32
CA LEU A 84 4.04 10.43 8.07
C LEU A 84 2.69 10.91 7.52
N ASN A 85 1.77 11.41 8.36
CA ASN A 85 0.50 11.96 7.89
C ASN A 85 0.63 13.43 7.45
N THR A 86 1.51 14.19 8.10
CA THR A 86 1.68 15.62 7.84
C THR A 86 2.80 15.93 6.84
N GLY A 87 3.64 14.95 6.51
CA GLY A 87 4.85 15.15 5.69
C GLY A 87 5.96 15.92 6.42
N ALA A 88 5.89 16.03 7.76
CA ALA A 88 6.83 16.82 8.53
C ALA A 88 8.20 16.14 8.68
N THR A 89 9.26 16.96 8.74
CA THR A 89 10.64 16.49 8.89
C THR A 89 10.93 15.91 10.28
N ILE A 90 11.86 14.96 10.34
CA ILE A 90 12.50 14.46 11.55
C ILE A 90 13.97 14.89 11.59
N LEU A 91 14.53 15.04 12.79
CA LEU A 91 15.96 15.27 12.97
C LEU A 91 16.63 13.93 13.24
N ILE A 92 17.57 13.55 12.37
CA ILE A 92 18.46 12.40 12.55
C ILE A 92 19.87 12.98 12.61
N GLU A 93 20.59 12.79 13.72
CA GLU A 93 21.94 13.33 13.92
C GLU A 93 22.03 14.86 13.68
N GLY A 94 20.99 15.59 14.08
CA GLY A 94 20.91 17.05 13.87
C GLY A 94 20.61 17.49 12.43
N LYS A 95 20.42 16.55 11.49
CA LYS A 95 20.07 16.84 10.09
C LYS A 95 18.59 16.55 9.82
N PRO A 96 17.89 17.44 9.08
CA PRO A 96 16.50 17.23 8.72
C PRO A 96 16.37 16.13 7.65
N HIS A 97 15.45 15.20 7.89
CA HIS A 97 15.07 14.13 6.99
C HIS A 97 13.55 14.06 6.84
N TYR A 98 13.08 13.59 5.71
CA TYR A 98 11.67 13.36 5.43
C TYR A 98 11.33 11.89 5.62
N VAL A 99 10.14 11.63 6.14
CA VAL A 99 9.59 10.27 6.26
C VAL A 99 8.39 10.15 5.36
N LYS A 100 8.39 9.14 4.48
CA LYS A 100 7.28 8.85 3.57
C LYS A 100 6.76 7.43 3.81
N ARG A 101 5.45 7.25 3.63
CA ARG A 101 4.85 5.91 3.55
C ARG A 101 4.97 5.43 2.13
N VAL A 102 5.53 4.25 1.96
CA VAL A 102 5.48 3.53 0.69
C VAL A 102 4.63 2.30 0.88
N ALA A 103 3.51 2.28 0.19
CA ALA A 103 2.70 1.09 0.07
C ALA A 103 3.25 0.29 -1.12
N THR A 104 3.80 -0.89 -0.84
CA THR A 104 4.08 -1.85 -1.90
C THR A 104 2.74 -2.43 -2.30
N LEU A 105 2.26 -2.12 -3.51
CA LEU A 105 1.23 -2.92 -4.12
C LEU A 105 1.79 -4.34 -4.22
N PRO A 106 1.07 -5.40 -3.83
CA PRO A 106 1.51 -6.74 -4.19
C PRO A 106 1.63 -6.76 -5.71
N ASP A 107 2.82 -7.12 -6.23
CA ASP A 107 3.04 -7.25 -7.66
C ASP A 107 1.93 -8.14 -8.22
N SER A 108 1.14 -7.56 -9.13
CA SER A 108 0.03 -8.18 -9.83
C SER A 108 0.51 -9.24 -10.81
#